data_AF-A0A6B1IDK5-F1
#
_entry.id   AF-A0A6B1IDK5-F1
#
_cell.length_a   1.000
_cell.length_b   1.000
_cell.length_c   1.000
_cell.angle_alpha   90.00
_cell.angle_beta   90.00
_cell.angle_gamma   90.00
#
_symmetry.space_group_name_H-M   'P 1'
#
loop_
_entity.id
_entity.type
_entity.pdbx_description
1 polymer ?
#
loop_
_entity_poly.entity_id
_entity_poly.type
_entity_poly.pdbx_seq_one_letter_code
_entity_poly.pdbx_strand_id
1 'polypeptide(L)'
;MAAAGKAVRATGLLGLTPEEAQITEVDRSLVAGSFFGADDEATCILPLDMAAALGVGVGDQVEVFGRALEVRGIADPERLGELRDLDDESLMPADFVLSGAEMLQLGAARAVDIAGEEDPHELRPFIHLEPQHVVIVPYRTLIEAGGSLRSIAVRFPGATDGQALVEDYLTRVAVTLFVGSPDGRVTALSSVGLTAVQGLGVLAIPALVAALIVLNAMMGAVYERLREIGIYSSVGLAPLHIALLFVAEACVYAVLGTTLGYLLGQGLGRVLLGLGLL
;
A
#
# COMPACT_ATOMS: atom_id res chain seq x y z
N MET A 1 -30.58 6.90 21.36
CA MET A 1 -30.70 5.63 22.10
C MET A 1 -31.77 5.83 23.16
N ALA A 2 -32.86 5.07 23.11
CA ALA A 2 -33.85 5.04 24.17
C ALA A 2 -34.34 3.61 24.39
N ALA A 3 -33.78 2.95 25.39
CA ALA A 3 -34.45 1.85 26.09
C ALA A 3 -34.60 2.34 27.54
N ALA A 4 -35.84 2.42 28.03
CA ALA A 4 -36.17 3.00 29.36
C ALA A 4 -35.74 4.47 29.59
N GLY A 5 -35.71 5.31 28.55
CA GLY A 5 -35.45 6.76 28.67
C GLY A 5 -33.99 7.15 28.94
N LYS A 6 -33.06 6.19 28.96
CA LYS A 6 -31.62 6.44 29.03
C LYS A 6 -31.02 6.47 27.62
N ALA A 7 -30.16 7.45 27.40
CA ALA A 7 -29.46 7.65 26.14
C ALA A 7 -27.96 7.72 26.37
N VAL A 8 -27.21 7.03 25.51
CA VAL A 8 -25.75 7.12 25.43
C VAL A 8 -25.40 7.60 24.02
N ARG A 9 -24.28 8.31 23.89
CA ARG A 9 -23.76 8.77 22.60
C ARG A 9 -22.81 7.71 22.05
N ALA A 10 -23.13 7.16 20.88
CA ALA A 10 -22.17 6.44 20.06
C ALA A 10 -21.55 7.42 19.05
N THR A 11 -20.22 7.37 18.91
CA THR A 11 -19.47 8.23 17.98
C THR A 11 -19.35 7.57 16.60
N GLY A 12 -19.49 6.25 16.51
CA GLY A 12 -19.45 5.51 15.24
C GLY A 12 -20.18 4.17 15.28
N LEU A 13 -20.37 3.61 14.09
CA LEU A 13 -20.83 2.24 13.87
C LEU A 13 -19.75 1.46 13.13
N LEU A 14 -19.54 0.21 13.53
CA LEU A 14 -18.67 -0.74 12.84
C LEU A 14 -19.51 -1.89 12.29
N GLY A 15 -19.39 -2.19 11.01
CA GLY A 15 -20.16 -3.22 10.33
C GLY A 15 -19.27 -4.39 9.98
N LEU A 16 -19.51 -5.55 10.58
CA LEU A 16 -18.68 -6.75 10.39
C LEU A 16 -19.51 -7.89 9.79
N THR A 17 -18.87 -8.73 8.98
CA THR A 17 -19.46 -10.00 8.56
C THR A 17 -19.16 -11.10 9.59
N PRO A 18 -19.95 -12.17 9.68
CA PRO A 18 -19.67 -13.30 10.59
C PRO A 18 -18.29 -13.92 10.39
N GLU A 19 -17.78 -13.92 9.16
CA GLU A 19 -16.49 -14.48 8.78
C GLU A 19 -15.31 -13.70 9.36
N GLU A 20 -15.51 -12.44 9.77
CA GLU A 20 -14.49 -11.60 10.39
C GLU A 20 -13.88 -12.26 11.63
N ALA A 21 -14.69 -12.98 12.41
CA ALA A 21 -14.23 -13.75 13.57
C ALA A 21 -13.17 -14.80 13.22
N GLN A 22 -13.07 -15.24 11.96
CA GLN A 22 -12.06 -16.20 11.53
C GLN A 22 -10.74 -15.55 11.13
N ILE A 23 -10.71 -14.22 11.04
CA ILE A 23 -9.56 -13.43 10.60
C ILE A 23 -8.97 -12.69 11.78
N THR A 24 -9.76 -11.83 12.42
CA THR A 24 -9.32 -10.96 13.52
C THR A 24 -9.66 -11.51 14.89
N GLU A 25 -10.38 -12.64 14.97
CA GLU A 25 -10.81 -13.26 16.24
C GLU A 25 -11.59 -12.28 17.14
N VAL A 26 -12.31 -11.33 16.52
CA VAL A 26 -13.07 -10.27 17.20
C VAL A 26 -14.12 -10.82 18.17
N ASP A 27 -14.60 -12.04 17.95
CA ASP A 27 -15.52 -12.73 18.85
C ASP A 27 -14.92 -12.99 20.25
N ARG A 28 -13.59 -13.08 20.39
CA ARG A 28 -12.90 -13.23 21.69
C ARG A 28 -12.98 -11.98 22.56
N SER A 29 -13.35 -10.83 21.99
CA SER A 29 -13.59 -9.60 22.75
C SER A 29 -14.89 -9.65 23.55
N LEU A 30 -15.80 -10.58 23.25
CA LEU A 30 -17.10 -10.70 23.92
C LEU A 30 -16.95 -11.18 25.37
N VAL A 31 -17.56 -10.45 26.30
CA VAL A 31 -17.71 -10.84 27.71
C VAL A 31 -19.05 -11.52 27.99
N ALA A 32 -20.05 -11.29 27.14
CA ALA A 32 -21.35 -11.93 27.20
C ALA A 32 -21.97 -12.05 25.79
N GLY A 33 -22.80 -13.07 25.61
CA GLY A 33 -23.54 -13.30 24.36
C GLY A 33 -22.73 -14.04 23.30
N SER A 34 -23.06 -13.82 22.03
CA SER A 34 -22.41 -14.46 20.88
C SER A 34 -22.16 -13.48 19.74
N PHE A 35 -21.18 -13.81 18.88
CA PHE A 35 -20.93 -13.05 17.66
C PHE A 35 -22.03 -13.32 16.61
N PHE A 36 -22.03 -12.54 15.52
CA PHE A 36 -23.05 -12.62 14.47
C PHE A 36 -23.02 -13.98 13.75
N GLY A 37 -24.21 -14.48 13.40
CA GLY A 37 -24.43 -15.56 12.45
C GLY A 37 -24.80 -15.03 11.05
N ALA A 38 -24.89 -15.93 10.07
CA ALA A 38 -25.14 -15.58 8.67
C ALA A 38 -26.47 -14.84 8.43
N ASP A 39 -27.49 -15.12 9.24
CA ASP A 39 -28.85 -14.57 9.10
C ASP A 39 -29.17 -13.46 10.11
N ASP A 40 -28.17 -12.95 10.85
CA ASP A 40 -28.39 -11.86 11.80
C ASP A 40 -28.48 -10.51 11.07
N GLU A 41 -29.65 -9.86 11.15
CA GLU A 41 -29.88 -8.55 10.51
C GLU A 41 -30.31 -7.45 11.49
N ALA A 42 -31.05 -7.79 12.55
CA ALA A 42 -31.60 -6.84 13.52
C ALA A 42 -30.91 -6.95 14.90
N THR A 43 -29.59 -7.09 14.91
CA THR A 43 -28.81 -7.26 16.13
C THR A 43 -27.66 -6.25 16.23
N CYS A 44 -27.14 -6.08 17.44
CA CYS A 44 -25.93 -5.30 17.69
C CYS A 44 -25.10 -5.93 18.80
N ILE A 45 -23.83 -5.56 18.82
CA ILE A 45 -22.91 -5.80 19.93
C ILE A 45 -22.55 -4.43 20.52
N LEU A 46 -22.73 -4.31 21.83
CA LEU A 46 -22.46 -3.07 22.56
C LEU A 46 -21.14 -3.18 23.35
N PRO A 47 -20.34 -2.11 23.42
CA PRO A 47 -19.28 -2.01 24.41
C PRO A 47 -19.83 -2.10 25.83
N LEU A 48 -19.05 -2.69 26.74
CA LEU A 48 -19.42 -2.90 28.14
C LEU A 48 -19.91 -1.60 28.82
N ASP A 49 -19.22 -0.48 28.61
CA ASP A 49 -19.59 0.82 29.20
C ASP A 49 -20.94 1.32 28.71
N MET A 50 -21.25 1.13 27.42
CA MET A 50 -22.54 1.52 26.84
C MET A 50 -23.67 0.67 27.40
N ALA A 51 -23.46 -0.65 27.47
CA ALA A 51 -24.45 -1.57 28.02
C ALA A 51 -24.74 -1.25 29.50
N ALA A 52 -23.70 -0.99 30.29
CA ALA A 52 -23.83 -0.60 31.70
C ALA A 52 -24.55 0.75 31.87
N ALA A 53 -24.21 1.75 31.06
CA ALA A 53 -24.83 3.07 31.13
C ALA A 53 -26.33 3.05 30.73
N LEU A 54 -26.69 2.23 29.73
CA LEU A 54 -28.08 2.01 29.33
C LEU A 54 -28.82 1.10 30.33
N GLY A 55 -28.10 0.24 31.05
CA GLY A 55 -28.69 -0.78 31.92
C GLY A 55 -29.34 -1.91 31.14
N VAL A 56 -28.73 -2.31 30.02
CA VAL A 56 -29.22 -3.37 29.12
C VAL A 56 -28.25 -4.55 29.12
N GLY A 57 -28.79 -5.76 28.96
CA GLY A 57 -28.06 -7.01 28.83
C GLY A 57 -28.26 -7.67 27.46
N VAL A 58 -27.68 -8.86 27.31
CA VAL A 58 -27.91 -9.69 26.13
C VAL A 58 -29.39 -10.11 26.06
N GLY A 59 -30.00 -9.96 24.88
CA GLY A 59 -31.42 -10.22 24.61
C GLY A 59 -32.33 -9.00 24.78
N ASP A 60 -31.83 -7.90 25.36
CA ASP A 60 -32.59 -6.65 25.44
C ASP A 60 -32.60 -5.93 24.09
N GLN A 61 -33.56 -5.01 23.92
CA GLN A 61 -33.70 -4.20 22.71
C GLN A 61 -33.16 -2.79 22.93
N VAL A 62 -32.38 -2.29 21.98
CA VAL A 62 -31.86 -0.92 21.96
C VAL A 62 -32.19 -0.24 20.64
N GLU A 63 -32.47 1.07 20.70
CA GLU A 63 -32.71 1.86 19.51
C GLU A 63 -31.42 2.53 19.03
N VAL A 64 -30.96 2.12 17.84
CA VAL A 64 -29.75 2.62 17.16
C VAL A 64 -30.18 3.20 15.82
N PHE A 65 -29.93 4.49 15.59
CA PHE A 65 -30.33 5.21 14.36
C PHE A 65 -31.82 5.03 13.96
N GLY A 66 -32.73 4.99 14.93
CA GLY A 66 -34.17 4.84 14.67
C GLY A 66 -34.61 3.41 14.35
N ARG A 67 -33.70 2.43 14.44
CA ARG A 67 -33.99 0.99 14.31
C ARG A 67 -33.86 0.32 15.67
N ALA A 68 -34.80 -0.56 16.00
CA ALA A 68 -34.73 -1.40 17.18
C ALA A 68 -33.86 -2.62 16.88
N LEU A 69 -32.76 -2.78 17.61
CA LEU A 69 -31.80 -3.86 17.49
C LEU A 69 -31.75 -4.65 18.79
N GLU A 70 -31.68 -5.98 18.69
CA GLU A 70 -31.43 -6.84 19.84
C GLU A 70 -29.94 -6.82 20.21
N VAL A 71 -29.64 -6.69 21.49
CA VAL A 71 -28.27 -6.79 22.01
C VAL A 71 -27.87 -8.26 22.02
N ARG A 72 -27.10 -8.68 21.01
CA ARG A 72 -26.65 -10.07 20.86
C ARG A 72 -25.41 -10.37 21.69
N GLY A 73 -24.55 -9.37 21.86
CA GLY A 73 -23.31 -9.51 22.60
C GLY A 73 -22.90 -8.22 23.30
N ILE A 74 -22.06 -8.38 24.33
CA ILE A 74 -21.39 -7.29 25.01
C ILE A 74 -19.89 -7.52 24.86
N ALA A 75 -19.19 -6.53 24.33
CA ALA A 75 -17.74 -6.58 24.08
C ALA A 75 -16.97 -5.78 25.13
N ASP A 76 -15.79 -6.28 25.50
CA ASP A 76 -14.81 -5.57 26.31
C ASP A 76 -14.06 -4.54 25.43
N PRO A 77 -14.18 -3.22 25.71
CA PRO A 77 -13.49 -2.19 24.94
C PRO A 77 -11.97 -2.33 24.97
N GLU A 78 -11.37 -2.82 26.06
CA GLU A 78 -9.91 -2.99 26.15
C GLU A 78 -9.45 -4.08 25.18
N ARG A 79 -10.15 -5.22 25.16
CA ARG A 79 -9.86 -6.32 24.21
C ARG A 79 -10.09 -5.90 22.77
N LEU A 80 -11.15 -5.15 22.48
CA LEU A 80 -11.39 -4.59 21.14
C LEU A 80 -10.25 -3.66 20.71
N GLY A 81 -9.72 -2.86 21.63
CA GLY A 81 -8.61 -1.94 21.39
C GLY A 81 -7.26 -2.63 21.17
N GLU A 82 -7.10 -3.87 21.62
CA GLU A 82 -5.90 -4.68 21.39
C GLU A 82 -5.88 -5.39 20.03
N LEU A 83 -7.05 -5.57 19.40
CA LEU A 83 -7.13 -6.21 18.09
C LEU A 83 -6.45 -5.37 17.01
N ARG A 84 -5.74 -6.05 16.12
CA ARG A 84 -5.03 -5.47 14.98
C ARG A 84 -5.42 -6.19 13.69
N ASP A 85 -5.63 -5.43 12.63
CA ASP A 85 -5.75 -5.98 11.28
C ASP A 85 -4.34 -6.32 10.74
N LEU A 86 -4.25 -6.90 9.54
CA LEU A 86 -3.00 -7.34 8.92
C LEU A 86 -2.01 -6.19 8.66
N ASP A 87 -2.49 -4.96 8.54
CA ASP A 87 -1.69 -3.75 8.38
C ASP A 87 -1.23 -3.13 9.72
N ASP A 88 -1.48 -3.80 10.84
CA ASP A 88 -1.23 -3.33 12.20
C ASP A 88 -2.07 -2.10 12.62
N GLU A 89 -3.17 -1.81 11.90
CA GLU A 89 -4.13 -0.80 12.31
C GLU A 89 -5.25 -1.34 13.21
N SER A 90 -6.02 -0.41 13.81
CA SER A 90 -7.19 -0.76 14.61
C SER A 90 -8.37 -1.11 13.72
N LEU A 91 -9.18 -2.09 14.14
CA LEU A 91 -10.47 -2.38 13.51
C LEU A 91 -11.52 -1.27 13.66
N MET A 92 -11.29 -0.32 14.56
CA MET A 92 -12.26 0.74 14.81
C MET A 92 -12.39 1.65 13.58
N PRO A 93 -13.52 2.36 13.39
CA PRO A 93 -13.63 3.31 12.29
C PRO A 93 -12.64 4.47 12.43
N ALA A 94 -12.02 4.88 11.33
CA ALA A 94 -11.19 6.07 11.26
C ALA A 94 -12.01 7.38 11.32
N ASP A 95 -11.49 8.38 12.04
CA ASP A 95 -11.93 9.77 12.00
C ASP A 95 -11.11 10.54 10.96
N PHE A 96 -11.61 10.63 9.73
CA PHE A 96 -10.90 11.31 8.64
C PHE A 96 -10.84 12.83 8.81
N VAL A 97 -11.77 13.43 9.56
CA VAL A 97 -11.76 14.88 9.80
C VAL A 97 -10.59 15.21 10.71
N LEU A 98 -10.46 14.45 11.80
CA LEU A 98 -9.36 14.62 12.74
C LEU A 98 -8.02 14.22 12.11
N SER A 99 -7.99 13.10 11.38
CA SER A 99 -6.80 12.65 10.63
C SER A 99 -6.35 13.72 9.61
N GLY A 100 -7.28 14.30 8.85
CA GLY A 100 -6.97 15.38 7.90
C GLY A 100 -6.51 16.67 8.57
N ALA A 101 -7.06 17.01 9.75
CA ALA A 101 -6.64 18.18 10.52
C ALA A 101 -5.23 18.03 11.09
N GLU A 102 -4.87 16.85 11.62
CA GLU A 102 -3.50 16.56 12.05
C GLU A 102 -2.52 16.60 10.87
N MET A 103 -2.90 16.04 9.72
CA MET A 103 -2.09 16.10 8.50
C MET A 103 -1.82 17.55 8.05
N LEU A 104 -2.81 18.44 8.16
CA LEU A 104 -2.64 19.87 7.88
C LEU A 104 -1.71 20.56 8.90
N GLN A 105 -1.78 20.18 10.17
CA GLN A 105 -0.93 20.74 11.23
C GLN A 105 0.54 20.28 11.14
N LEU A 106 0.78 19.04 10.71
CA LEU A 106 2.11 18.47 10.53
C LEU A 106 2.86 19.03 9.30
N GLY A 107 2.26 19.96 8.55
CA GLY A 107 2.89 20.53 7.36
C GLY A 107 3.04 19.54 6.20
N ALA A 108 2.34 18.41 6.25
CA ALA A 108 2.31 17.37 5.22
C ALA A 108 1.43 17.76 4.01
N ALA A 109 1.11 19.04 3.87
CA ALA A 109 0.40 19.63 2.74
C ALA A 109 1.32 19.90 1.54
N ARG A 110 2.24 18.97 1.21
CA ARG A 110 2.83 18.94 -0.12
C ARG A 110 2.02 17.97 -0.96
N ALA A 111 1.12 18.56 -1.75
CA ALA A 111 0.35 17.96 -2.84
C ALA A 111 -0.53 16.76 -2.45
N VAL A 112 -1.71 17.04 -1.90
CA VAL A 112 -2.88 16.22 -2.24
C VAL A 112 -3.30 16.66 -3.65
N ASP A 113 -2.56 16.21 -4.66
CA ASP A 113 -3.06 16.21 -6.02
C ASP A 113 -4.09 15.07 -6.09
N ILE A 114 -5.37 15.43 -6.18
CA ILE A 114 -6.51 14.49 -6.38
C ILE A 114 -6.41 13.76 -7.76
N ALA A 115 -5.28 13.90 -8.48
CA ALA A 115 -5.01 13.29 -9.76
C ALA A 115 -3.56 12.77 -9.92
N GLY A 116 -2.80 12.68 -8.82
CA GLY A 116 -1.41 12.22 -8.84
C GLY A 116 -1.24 10.98 -7.97
N GLU A 117 -0.50 10.00 -8.50
CA GLU A 117 -0.13 8.74 -7.85
C GLU A 117 0.11 8.90 -6.34
N GLU A 118 -0.75 8.28 -5.53
CA GLU A 118 -0.49 8.12 -4.10
C GLU A 118 0.86 7.42 -3.97
N ASP A 119 1.83 8.04 -3.29
CA ASP A 119 3.08 7.37 -2.93
C ASP A 119 2.72 6.19 -2.02
N PRO A 120 2.75 4.93 -2.49
CA PRO A 120 2.20 3.79 -1.75
C PRO A 120 3.02 3.43 -0.50
N HIS A 121 4.10 4.17 -0.24
CA HIS A 121 5.10 3.90 0.79
C HIS A 121 4.91 4.70 2.08
N GLU A 122 4.03 5.69 2.11
CA GLU A 122 3.67 6.36 3.37
C GLU A 122 2.37 5.77 3.94
N LEU A 123 2.49 4.66 4.66
CA LEU A 123 1.45 4.21 5.58
C LEU A 123 1.31 5.28 6.68
N ARG A 124 0.32 6.15 6.54
CA ARG A 124 0.02 7.21 7.51
C ARG A 124 -1.11 6.70 8.41
N PRO A 125 -0.84 6.48 9.71
CA PRO A 125 -1.84 5.90 10.59
C PRO A 125 -3.06 6.81 10.71
N PHE A 126 -4.24 6.25 10.49
CA PHE A 126 -5.47 6.99 10.76
C PHE A 126 -5.72 7.13 12.26
N ILE A 127 -6.33 8.24 12.67
CA ILE A 127 -6.85 8.35 14.02
C ILE A 127 -8.15 7.57 14.09
N HIS A 128 -8.19 6.57 14.96
CA HIS A 128 -9.32 5.69 15.11
C HIS A 128 -10.22 6.11 16.27
N LEU A 129 -11.53 5.85 16.12
CA LEU A 129 -12.48 6.05 17.21
C LEU A 129 -12.19 5.09 18.37
N GLU A 130 -12.41 5.55 19.60
CA GLU A 130 -12.24 4.72 20.79
C GLU A 130 -13.30 3.60 20.84
N PRO A 131 -12.92 2.34 21.12
CA PRO A 131 -13.85 1.20 21.12
C PRO A 131 -15.06 1.37 22.04
N GLN A 132 -14.89 2.06 23.18
CA GLN A 132 -15.96 2.35 24.14
C GLN A 132 -17.12 3.19 23.54
N HIS A 133 -16.88 3.85 22.40
CA HIS A 133 -17.82 4.73 21.71
C HIS A 133 -18.36 4.17 20.38
N VAL A 134 -18.06 2.92 20.04
CA VAL A 134 -18.41 2.30 18.75
C VAL A 134 -19.40 1.16 18.96
N VAL A 135 -20.55 1.21 18.27
CA VAL A 135 -21.51 0.09 18.26
C VAL A 135 -21.22 -0.80 17.06
N ILE A 136 -21.14 -2.11 17.29
CA ILE A 136 -20.87 -3.07 16.24
C ILE A 136 -22.21 -3.67 15.77
N VAL A 137 -22.43 -3.72 14.47
CA VAL A 137 -23.64 -4.26 13.83
C VAL A 137 -23.27 -5.20 12.69
N PRO A 138 -24.19 -6.07 12.22
CA PRO A 138 -23.96 -6.83 11.01
C PRO A 138 -23.69 -5.90 9.81
N TYR A 139 -22.77 -6.32 8.94
CA TYR A 139 -22.36 -5.56 7.76
C TYR A 139 -23.54 -5.07 6.91
N ARG A 140 -24.53 -5.95 6.66
CA ARG A 140 -25.73 -5.60 5.87
C ARG A 140 -26.53 -4.48 6.52
N THR A 141 -26.73 -4.55 7.84
CA THR A 141 -27.43 -3.54 8.63
C THR A 141 -26.76 -2.17 8.51
N LEU A 142 -25.42 -2.12 8.52
CA LEU A 142 -24.69 -0.87 8.37
C LEU A 142 -24.80 -0.30 6.95
N ILE A 143 -24.65 -1.13 5.92
CA ILE A 143 -24.75 -0.68 4.52
C ILE A 143 -26.15 -0.15 4.21
N GLU A 144 -27.21 -0.81 4.68
CA GLU A 144 -28.57 -0.32 4.56
C GLU A 144 -28.82 1.01 5.28
N ALA A 145 -28.09 1.26 6.36
CA ALA A 145 -28.12 2.52 7.09
C ALA A 145 -27.29 3.63 6.42
N GLY A 146 -26.70 3.37 5.24
CA GLY A 146 -25.89 4.33 4.48
C GLY A 146 -24.38 4.28 4.78
N GLY A 147 -23.90 3.20 5.41
CA GLY A 147 -22.47 2.94 5.57
C GLY A 147 -21.74 2.73 4.23
N SER A 148 -20.41 2.80 4.27
CA SER A 148 -19.54 2.55 3.12
C SER A 148 -18.58 1.40 3.44
N LEU A 149 -18.22 0.61 2.42
CA LEU A 149 -17.21 -0.43 2.53
C LEU A 149 -15.82 0.23 2.77
N ARG A 150 -15.06 -0.30 3.72
CA ARG A 150 -13.76 0.27 4.13
C ARG A 150 -12.60 -0.71 4.02
N SER A 151 -12.76 -1.91 4.58
CA SER A 151 -11.77 -2.97 4.49
C SER A 151 -12.42 -4.24 3.93
N ILE A 152 -11.62 -5.05 3.23
CA ILE A 152 -11.98 -6.38 2.78
C ILE A 152 -10.84 -7.31 3.18
N ALA A 153 -11.12 -8.21 4.10
CA ALA A 153 -10.20 -9.27 4.47
C ALA A 153 -10.61 -10.59 3.78
N VAL A 154 -9.62 -11.32 3.26
CA VAL A 154 -9.84 -12.59 2.56
C VAL A 154 -8.94 -13.65 3.19
N ARG A 155 -9.57 -14.72 3.67
CA ARG A 155 -8.88 -15.88 4.20
C ARG A 155 -8.92 -17.04 3.20
N PHE A 156 -7.76 -17.54 2.82
CA PHE A 156 -7.67 -18.72 1.96
C PHE A 156 -7.81 -20.02 2.79
N PRO A 157 -8.67 -20.96 2.39
CA PRO A 157 -8.73 -22.29 3.01
C PRO A 157 -7.44 -23.09 2.72
N GLY A 158 -7.06 -23.99 3.65
CA GLY A 158 -5.72 -24.56 3.81
C GLY A 158 -5.14 -25.48 2.71
N ALA A 159 -5.64 -25.42 1.47
CA ALA A 159 -5.06 -26.10 0.32
C ALA A 159 -4.79 -25.17 -0.88
N THR A 160 -5.02 -23.87 -0.73
CA THR A 160 -4.83 -22.90 -1.81
C THR A 160 -3.44 -22.30 -1.76
N ASP A 161 -2.77 -22.23 -2.92
CA ASP A 161 -1.56 -21.41 -3.08
C ASP A 161 -1.97 -19.93 -3.10
N GLY A 162 -2.21 -19.38 -1.91
CA GLY A 162 -2.67 -18.00 -1.73
C GLY A 162 -1.65 -16.99 -2.24
N GLN A 163 -0.35 -17.32 -2.18
CA GLN A 163 0.70 -16.45 -2.68
C GLN A 163 0.62 -16.31 -4.21
N ALA A 164 0.52 -17.41 -4.95
CA ALA A 164 0.39 -17.36 -6.40
C ALA A 164 -0.87 -16.58 -6.86
N LEU A 165 -1.98 -16.70 -6.12
CA LEU A 165 -3.20 -15.94 -6.41
C LEU A 165 -3.04 -14.44 -6.16
N VAL A 166 -2.39 -14.06 -5.05
CA VAL A 166 -2.10 -12.65 -4.76
C VAL A 166 -1.16 -12.08 -5.82
N GLU A 167 -0.12 -12.82 -6.21
CA GLU A 167 0.79 -12.41 -7.27
C GLU A 167 0.07 -12.21 -8.61
N ASP A 168 -0.77 -13.17 -9.07
CA ASP A 168 -1.57 -13.01 -10.30
C ASP A 168 -2.52 -11.82 -10.20
N TYR A 169 -3.14 -11.58 -9.04
CA TYR A 169 -4.03 -10.43 -8.84
C TYR A 169 -3.28 -9.09 -8.92
N LEU A 170 -2.12 -8.99 -8.27
CA LEU A 170 -1.28 -7.78 -8.29
C LEU A 170 -0.72 -7.46 -9.68
N THR A 171 -0.62 -8.44 -10.60
CA THR A 171 -0.25 -8.13 -12.00
C THR A 171 -1.32 -7.34 -12.75
N ARG A 172 -2.57 -7.36 -12.28
CA ARG A 172 -3.72 -6.73 -12.95
C ARG A 172 -4.24 -5.50 -12.23
N VAL A 173 -3.87 -5.32 -10.97
CA VAL A 173 -4.38 -4.27 -10.10
C VAL A 173 -3.22 -3.56 -9.39
N ALA A 174 -3.19 -2.23 -9.50
CA ALA A 174 -2.21 -1.41 -8.81
C ALA A 174 -2.69 -1.05 -7.40
N VAL A 175 -2.65 -2.02 -6.49
CA VAL A 175 -2.97 -1.85 -5.07
C VAL A 175 -1.88 -2.45 -4.19
N THR A 176 -1.78 -1.97 -2.96
CA THR A 176 -0.98 -2.60 -1.90
C THR A 176 -1.86 -3.58 -1.15
N LEU A 177 -1.39 -4.82 -0.99
CA LEU A 177 -2.07 -5.87 -0.24
C LEU A 177 -1.21 -6.30 0.94
N PHE A 178 -1.82 -6.46 2.11
CA PHE A 178 -1.20 -7.04 3.29
C PHE A 178 -1.53 -8.53 3.34
N VAL A 179 -0.51 -9.38 3.27
CA VAL A 179 -0.66 -10.83 3.22
C VAL A 179 -0.07 -11.46 4.47
N GLY A 180 -0.91 -12.12 5.25
CA GLY A 180 -0.50 -12.98 6.35
C GLY A 180 0.02 -14.33 5.84
N SER A 181 1.22 -14.71 6.27
CA SER A 181 1.80 -16.04 6.05
C SER A 181 1.39 -17.00 7.17
N PRO A 182 1.37 -18.33 6.93
CA PRO A 182 1.11 -19.33 7.98
C PRO A 182 2.04 -19.24 9.18
N ASP A 183 3.26 -18.70 8.97
CA ASP A 183 4.27 -18.47 10.02
C ASP A 183 3.98 -17.21 10.88
N GLY A 184 2.82 -16.57 10.70
CA GLY A 184 2.42 -15.36 11.44
C GLY A 184 3.07 -14.06 10.94
N ARG A 185 3.79 -14.11 9.82
CA ARG A 185 4.44 -12.94 9.22
C ARG A 185 3.49 -12.24 8.27
N VAL A 186 3.30 -10.92 8.44
CA VAL A 186 2.60 -10.09 7.45
C VAL A 186 3.62 -9.48 6.48
N THR A 187 3.35 -9.57 5.18
CA THR A 187 4.13 -8.92 4.13
C THR A 187 3.24 -8.01 3.31
N ALA A 188 3.66 -6.76 3.11
CA ALA A 188 3.04 -5.85 2.16
C ALA A 188 3.56 -6.15 0.75
N LEU A 189 2.65 -6.49 -0.17
CA LEU A 189 2.94 -6.73 -1.57
C LEU A 189 2.29 -5.63 -2.41
N SER A 190 3.07 -5.00 -3.28
CA SER A 190 2.61 -3.95 -4.19
C SER A 190 3.12 -4.22 -5.60
N SER A 191 2.29 -3.93 -6.60
CA SER A 191 2.65 -4.07 -8.02
C SER A 191 3.72 -3.06 -8.46
N VAL A 192 3.88 -1.97 -7.73
CA VAL A 192 4.83 -0.87 -8.04
C VAL A 192 6.29 -1.30 -7.89
N GLY A 193 6.58 -2.35 -7.10
CA GLY A 193 7.93 -2.88 -6.92
C GLY A 193 8.45 -3.77 -8.06
N LEU A 194 7.58 -4.25 -8.96
CA LEU A 194 7.96 -5.21 -10.00
C LEU A 194 8.55 -4.56 -11.25
N THR A 195 8.21 -3.30 -11.55
CA THR A 195 8.67 -2.63 -12.78
C THR A 195 10.09 -2.08 -12.67
N ALA A 196 10.48 -1.56 -11.49
CA ALA A 196 11.79 -0.93 -11.30
C ALA A 196 12.95 -1.93 -11.30
N VAL A 197 12.76 -3.12 -10.72
CA VAL A 197 13.85 -4.11 -10.53
C VAL A 197 13.99 -5.02 -11.75
N GLN A 198 12.90 -5.37 -12.44
CA GLN A 198 12.95 -6.23 -13.63
C GLN A 198 13.65 -5.55 -14.84
N GLY A 199 13.68 -4.21 -14.89
CA GLY A 199 14.29 -3.48 -16.01
C GLY A 199 15.83 -3.53 -16.04
N LEU A 200 16.49 -3.60 -14.88
CA LEU A 200 17.96 -3.56 -14.80
C LEU A 200 18.63 -4.78 -15.46
N GLY A 201 18.04 -5.97 -15.29
CA GLY A 201 18.55 -7.19 -15.93
C GLY A 201 18.43 -7.16 -17.45
N VAL A 202 17.36 -6.56 -17.97
CA VAL A 202 17.12 -6.41 -19.42
C VAL A 202 18.10 -5.43 -20.05
N LEU A 203 18.56 -4.42 -19.30
CA LEU A 203 19.55 -3.44 -19.77
C LEU A 203 20.98 -3.97 -19.84
N ALA A 204 21.29 -5.06 -19.14
CA ALA A 204 22.65 -5.62 -19.09
C ALA A 204 23.16 -6.07 -20.47
N ILE A 205 22.31 -6.74 -21.26
CA ILE A 205 22.70 -7.24 -22.59
C ILE A 205 22.93 -6.08 -23.58
N PRO A 206 22.00 -5.12 -23.77
CA PRO A 206 22.23 -3.96 -24.63
C PRO A 206 23.43 -3.10 -24.20
N ALA A 207 23.63 -2.91 -22.89
CA ALA A 207 24.77 -2.17 -22.37
C ALA A 207 26.10 -2.86 -22.72
N LEU A 208 26.16 -4.20 -22.59
CA LEU A 208 27.33 -4.98 -22.98
C LEU A 208 27.60 -4.89 -24.49
N VAL A 209 26.56 -5.00 -25.32
CA VAL A 209 26.68 -4.87 -26.78
C VAL A 209 27.19 -3.47 -27.14
N ALA A 210 26.63 -2.41 -26.54
CA ALA A 210 27.09 -1.04 -26.77
C ALA A 210 28.55 -0.84 -26.34
N ALA A 211 28.95 -1.37 -25.18
CA ALA A 211 30.33 -1.31 -24.70
C ALA A 211 31.30 -2.00 -25.66
N LEU A 212 30.94 -3.18 -26.19
CA LEU A 212 31.75 -3.91 -27.18
C LEU A 212 31.87 -3.16 -28.51
N ILE A 213 30.80 -2.52 -28.97
CA ILE A 213 30.82 -1.69 -30.19
C ILE A 213 31.78 -0.51 -30.01
N VAL A 214 31.67 0.21 -28.90
CA VAL A 214 32.55 1.35 -28.59
C VAL A 214 34.00 0.89 -28.47
N LEU A 215 34.25 -0.22 -27.77
CA LEU A 215 35.58 -0.81 -27.63
C LEU A 215 36.19 -1.14 -29.00
N ASN A 216 35.43 -1.79 -29.88
CA ASN A 216 35.90 -2.15 -31.21
C ASN A 216 36.21 -0.91 -32.08
N ALA A 217 35.34 0.10 -32.03
CA ALA A 217 35.55 1.35 -32.76
C ALA A 217 36.80 2.11 -32.25
N MET A 218 36.98 2.20 -30.94
CA MET A 218 38.15 2.86 -30.34
C MET A 218 39.45 2.11 -30.64
N MET A 219 39.44 0.77 -30.57
CA MET A 219 40.60 -0.02 -30.99
C MET A 219 40.96 0.25 -32.46
N GLY A 220 39.96 0.26 -33.35
CA GLY A 220 40.16 0.59 -34.76
C GLY A 220 40.79 1.97 -34.97
N ALA A 221 40.25 3.00 -34.32
CA ALA A 221 40.79 4.36 -34.38
C ALA A 221 42.23 4.46 -33.88
N VAL A 222 42.59 3.72 -32.82
CA VAL A 222 43.98 3.66 -32.33
C VAL A 222 44.90 2.95 -33.33
N TYR A 223 44.44 1.85 -33.95
CA TYR A 223 45.20 1.14 -34.96
C TYR A 223 45.55 2.02 -36.18
N GLU A 224 44.61 2.85 -36.62
CA GLU A 224 44.83 3.80 -37.70
C GLU A 224 45.88 4.87 -37.36
N ARG A 225 45.99 5.25 -36.08
CA ARG A 225 46.90 6.30 -35.60
C ARG A 225 48.21 5.79 -34.98
N LEU A 226 48.55 4.52 -35.17
CA LEU A 226 49.78 3.92 -34.63
C LEU A 226 51.07 4.66 -35.04
N ARG A 227 51.10 5.21 -36.27
CA ARG A 227 52.26 5.99 -36.73
C ARG A 227 52.45 7.27 -35.92
N GLU A 228 51.37 7.92 -35.52
CA GLU A 228 51.40 9.14 -34.70
C GLU A 228 51.89 8.82 -33.28
N ILE A 229 51.43 7.70 -32.70
CA ILE A 229 51.90 7.18 -31.41
C ILE A 229 53.43 6.96 -31.43
N GLY A 230 53.95 6.40 -32.53
CA GLY A 230 55.39 6.24 -32.73
C GLY A 230 56.16 7.56 -32.80
N ILE A 231 55.58 8.60 -33.40
CA ILE A 231 56.18 9.95 -33.45
C ILE A 231 56.20 10.57 -32.05
N TYR A 232 55.10 10.51 -31.31
CA TYR A 232 55.02 11.04 -29.94
C TYR A 232 55.99 10.34 -28.98
N SER A 233 56.13 9.03 -29.11
CA SER A 233 57.12 8.25 -28.37
C SER A 233 58.55 8.66 -28.74
N SER A 234 58.82 8.94 -30.02
CA SER A 234 60.15 9.39 -30.50
C SER A 234 60.53 10.79 -30.00
N VAL A 235 59.54 11.64 -29.69
CA VAL A 235 59.73 12.96 -29.07
C VAL A 235 59.92 12.84 -27.54
N GLY A 236 59.78 11.64 -26.97
CA GLY A 236 60.04 11.35 -25.55
C GLY A 236 58.81 11.34 -24.66
N LEU A 237 57.59 11.31 -25.22
CA LEU A 237 56.38 11.19 -24.41
C LEU A 237 56.24 9.79 -23.82
N ALA A 238 55.94 9.72 -22.52
CA ALA A 238 55.68 8.47 -21.83
C ALA A 238 54.41 7.77 -22.41
N PRO A 239 54.42 6.43 -22.58
CA PRO A 239 53.28 5.69 -23.12
C PRO A 239 51.96 5.94 -22.38
N LEU A 240 52.01 6.18 -21.07
CA LEU A 240 50.84 6.51 -20.26
C LEU A 240 50.20 7.86 -20.65
N HIS A 241 51.01 8.87 -20.98
CA HIS A 241 50.49 10.17 -21.41
C HIS A 241 49.78 10.08 -22.76
N ILE A 242 50.30 9.24 -23.66
CA ILE A 242 49.66 8.97 -24.95
C ILE A 242 48.33 8.23 -24.73
N ALA A 243 48.30 7.21 -23.87
CA ALA A 243 47.08 6.49 -23.53
C ALA A 243 46.00 7.40 -22.91
N LEU A 244 46.39 8.31 -22.01
CA LEU A 244 45.48 9.28 -21.40
C LEU A 244 44.85 10.23 -22.43
N LEU A 245 45.58 10.60 -23.48
CA LEU A 245 45.05 11.45 -24.56
C LEU A 245 43.89 10.76 -25.30
N PHE A 246 44.04 9.47 -25.62
CA PHE A 246 42.99 8.67 -26.27
C PHE A 246 41.81 8.39 -25.34
N VAL A 247 42.07 8.15 -24.05
CA VAL A 247 40.98 8.01 -23.06
C VAL A 247 40.21 9.31 -22.91
N ALA A 248 40.89 10.46 -22.90
CA ALA A 248 40.24 11.77 -22.87
C ALA A 248 39.38 12.02 -24.13
N GLU A 249 39.88 11.67 -25.31
CA GLU A 249 39.11 11.71 -26.57
C GLU A 249 37.85 10.85 -26.48
N ALA A 250 37.97 9.62 -25.97
CA ALA A 250 36.83 8.73 -25.74
C ALA A 250 35.82 9.28 -24.74
N CYS A 251 36.27 9.91 -23.64
CA CYS A 251 35.40 10.53 -22.65
C CYS A 251 34.57 11.67 -23.24
N VAL A 252 35.14 12.49 -24.12
CA VAL A 252 34.41 13.56 -24.81
C VAL A 252 33.30 12.97 -25.67
N TYR A 253 33.58 11.91 -26.43
CA TYR A 253 32.57 11.21 -27.22
C TYR A 253 31.48 10.58 -26.35
N ALA A 254 31.85 10.01 -25.20
CA ALA A 254 30.89 9.45 -24.26
C ALA A 254 29.93 10.53 -23.72
N VAL A 255 30.44 11.67 -23.26
CA VAL A 255 29.61 12.77 -22.74
C VAL A 255 28.65 13.30 -23.81
N LEU A 256 29.13 13.54 -25.03
CA LEU A 256 28.30 13.99 -26.14
C LEU A 256 27.24 12.96 -26.53
N GLY A 257 27.61 11.68 -26.60
CA GLY A 257 26.69 10.58 -26.88
C GLY A 257 25.59 10.45 -25.82
N THR A 258 25.95 10.50 -24.54
CA THR A 258 24.99 10.41 -23.43
C THR A 258 24.04 11.60 -23.41
N THR A 259 24.55 12.82 -23.59
CA THR A 259 23.70 14.03 -23.62
C THR A 259 22.72 14.01 -24.78
N LEU A 260 23.19 13.71 -26.00
CA LEU A 260 22.31 13.59 -27.16
C LEU A 260 21.30 12.43 -27.03
N GLY A 261 21.76 11.26 -26.57
CA GLY A 261 20.91 10.10 -26.36
C GLY A 261 19.82 10.36 -25.32
N TYR A 262 20.15 11.04 -24.23
CA TYR A 262 19.18 11.43 -23.21
C TYR A 262 18.11 12.39 -23.76
N LEU A 263 18.54 13.42 -24.49
CA LEU A 263 17.61 14.39 -25.09
C LEU A 263 16.69 13.73 -26.12
N LEU A 264 17.22 12.85 -26.97
CA LEU A 264 16.43 12.11 -27.95
C LEU A 264 15.46 11.13 -27.28
N GLY A 265 15.91 10.42 -26.24
CA GLY A 265 15.05 9.51 -25.48
C GLY A 265 13.88 10.25 -24.82
N GLN A 266 14.16 11.38 -24.18
CA GLN A 266 13.11 12.22 -23.58
C GLN A 266 12.17 12.81 -24.64
N GLY A 267 12.71 13.27 -25.78
CA GLY A 267 11.92 13.79 -26.90
C GLY A 267 10.98 12.74 -27.49
N LEU A 268 11.51 11.54 -27.75
CA LEU A 268 10.71 10.43 -28.26
C LEU A 268 9.65 10.00 -27.26
N GLY A 269 9.98 9.92 -25.97
CA GLY A 269 9.01 9.62 -24.90
C GLY A 269 7.85 10.61 -24.88
N ARG A 270 8.13 11.92 -24.98
CA ARG A 270 7.08 12.95 -25.06
C ARG A 270 6.21 12.80 -26.31
N VAL A 271 6.80 12.46 -27.46
CA VAL A 271 6.04 12.28 -28.71
C VAL A 271 5.14 11.05 -28.65
N LEU A 272 5.64 9.93 -28.11
CA LEU A 272 4.87 8.70 -27.98
C LEU A 272 3.67 8.87 -27.03
N LEU A 273 3.88 9.53 -25.89
CA LEU A 273 2.81 9.89 -24.96
C LEU A 273 1.79 10.84 -25.62
N GLY A 274 2.27 11.84 -26.37
CA GLY A 274 1.41 12.77 -27.08
C GLY A 274 0.56 12.12 -28.19
N LEU A 275 0.99 10.98 -28.74
CA LEU A 275 0.26 10.22 -29.75
C LEU A 275 -0.61 9.09 -29.16
N GLY A 276 -0.60 8.90 -27.83
CA GLY A 276 -1.37 7.85 -27.15
C GLY A 276 -0.89 6.42 -27.46
N LEU A 277 0.39 6.26 -27.83
CA LEU A 277 1.02 4.97 -28.12
C LEU A 277 1.68 4.32 -26.90
N LEU A 278 1.77 5.06 -25.80
CA LEU A 278 2.20 4.69 -24.45
C LEU A 278 1.22 5.32 -23.46
#